data_AF-A0AAD8YK00-F1
#
_entry.id   AF-A0AAD8YK00-F1
#
_cell.length_a   1.000
_cell.length_b   1.000
_cell.length_c   1.000
_cell.angle_alpha   90.00
_cell.angle_beta   90.00
_cell.angle_gamma   90.00
#
_symmetry.space_group_name_H-M   'P 1'
#
loop_
_entity.id
_entity.type
_entity.pdbx_description
1 polymer ?
#
loop_
_entity_poly.entity_id
_entity_poly.type
_entity_poly.pdbx_seq_one_letter_code
_entity_poly.pdbx_strand_id
1 'polypeptide(L)'
;MRRRRSADVMDYDGTIEQASSAFDRSASNMTDESNDSTSPQRKNKYIPRFYLVHLALVAGVLILGMMHNVGNKKYIPVNAKELVKLMQSQSSSIDPDDIWKQQCKKAYVNVHSSSIDEEFAAVCCDDDENDTTMHSICHPRLIGLPTQHLPFAKRLTRLTEAWVLPLLPIFIRLAYQVICALLGCYKRYCKNNQRPTSMQREATSFSYSASSSISPASSTTSLQKIVIGDSSRLDEVMIPESSHKSIRTTILRIFFYFALLNFRGFGLYIGANALEDYVFLPWFTGNTVTSPLRMNSLSDVEHDIHYKEDYQRHCWYEDALKSHHKSSMESHSECYGRPFDFSDHVVLFLAHYLPIFFMEMLVCYRFPFWERMSVFWYAIHAFLFMYLHLLVLHSTYQTAVYYHTQGEIIVGYVVSLFVQLPVCYLMCSEKWTWLKRIIGIRDASVTEEKSD
;
A
#
# COMPACT_ATOMS: atom_id res chain seq x y z
N MET A 1 -35.68 -52.12 -23.35
CA MET A 1 -35.35 -50.75 -23.83
C MET A 1 -33.84 -50.66 -23.99
N ARG A 2 -33.20 -51.09 -25.09
CA ARG A 2 -33.00 -50.45 -26.41
C ARG A 2 -32.53 -48.99 -26.36
N ARG A 3 -31.20 -48.77 -26.44
CA ARG A 3 -30.53 -48.08 -27.56
C ARG A 3 -29.01 -48.24 -27.50
N ARG A 4 -28.47 -48.98 -28.48
CA ARG A 4 -27.11 -48.91 -29.00
C ARG A 4 -27.06 -47.83 -30.10
N ARG A 5 -25.97 -47.07 -30.19
CA ARG A 5 -25.35 -46.54 -31.43
C ARG A 5 -23.84 -46.54 -31.15
N SER A 6 -23.09 -47.47 -31.73
CA SER A 6 -22.52 -47.46 -33.09
C SER A 6 -21.45 -46.40 -33.24
N ALA A 7 -20.23 -46.91 -33.33
CA ALA A 7 -19.01 -46.26 -33.74
C ALA A 7 -19.04 -45.97 -35.24
N ASP A 8 -18.38 -44.89 -35.65
CA ASP A 8 -17.80 -44.75 -36.98
C ASP A 8 -16.33 -44.38 -36.85
N VAL A 9 -15.56 -45.08 -37.66
CA VAL A 9 -14.12 -45.01 -37.92
C VAL A 9 -13.93 -44.22 -39.21
N MET A 10 -12.73 -43.63 -39.38
CA MET A 10 -12.07 -43.16 -40.61
C MET A 10 -11.72 -41.66 -40.54
N ASP A 11 -10.58 -41.19 -41.04
CA ASP A 11 -9.31 -41.80 -41.43
C ASP A 11 -8.32 -40.62 -41.42
N TYR A 12 -7.07 -40.90 -41.07
CA TYR A 12 -6.00 -39.91 -40.98
C TYR A 12 -5.02 -40.21 -42.12
N ASP A 13 -4.91 -39.34 -43.13
CA ASP A 13 -3.70 -39.28 -43.97
C ASP A 13 -3.61 -37.99 -44.80
N GLY A 14 -2.38 -37.53 -45.06
CA GLY A 14 -2.06 -36.63 -46.17
C GLY A 14 -1.35 -35.31 -45.90
N THR A 15 -0.06 -35.38 -45.52
CA THR A 15 1.14 -34.69 -46.08
C THR A 15 1.03 -33.27 -46.69
N ILE A 16 1.76 -32.28 -46.15
CA ILE A 16 3.10 -31.75 -46.56
C ILE A 16 3.17 -31.25 -48.02
N GLU A 17 3.31 -29.92 -48.23
CA GLU A 17 4.47 -29.28 -48.89
C GLU A 17 4.30 -27.74 -48.99
N GLN A 18 5.41 -27.06 -48.68
CA GLN A 18 5.66 -25.62 -48.88
C GLN A 18 6.06 -25.33 -50.33
N ALA A 19 5.63 -24.19 -50.88
CA ALA A 19 6.42 -23.25 -51.69
C ALA A 19 5.47 -22.18 -52.29
N SER A 20 5.56 -20.93 -51.86
CA SER A 20 6.36 -19.87 -52.52
C SER A 20 5.96 -19.59 -53.97
N SER A 21 5.23 -18.50 -54.21
CA SER A 21 5.58 -17.48 -55.20
C SER A 21 4.51 -16.38 -55.30
N ALA A 22 4.95 -15.23 -55.84
CA ALA A 22 4.18 -14.09 -56.33
C ALA A 22 3.88 -12.95 -55.34
N PHE A 23 4.97 -12.24 -55.04
CA PHE A 23 5.06 -10.79 -54.96
C PHE A 23 4.35 -10.10 -56.16
N ASP A 24 3.89 -8.86 -55.95
CA ASP A 24 3.24 -7.92 -56.88
C ASP A 24 1.72 -8.08 -57.14
N ARG A 25 0.92 -7.30 -56.41
CA ARG A 25 0.12 -6.21 -57.03
C ARG A 25 -0.65 -5.35 -56.02
N SER A 26 -0.50 -4.05 -56.25
CA SER A 26 -1.51 -3.00 -56.10
C SER A 26 -1.89 -2.53 -54.70
N ALA A 27 -1.23 -1.42 -54.35
CA ALA A 27 -1.86 -0.25 -53.76
C ALA A 27 -3.23 0.08 -54.39
N SER A 28 -4.03 0.79 -53.58
CA SER A 28 -5.39 1.28 -53.81
C SER A 28 -6.49 0.25 -53.55
N ASN A 29 -6.90 0.13 -52.28
CA ASN A 29 -8.32 0.16 -51.93
C ASN A 29 -8.48 0.79 -50.56
N MET A 30 -8.73 2.10 -50.64
CA MET A 30 -9.30 2.96 -49.63
C MET A 30 -10.80 2.63 -49.58
N THR A 31 -11.18 1.65 -48.76
CA THR A 31 -12.58 1.35 -48.45
C THR A 31 -12.67 0.81 -47.03
N ASP A 32 -13.36 1.58 -46.20
CA ASP A 32 -13.89 1.23 -44.88
C ASP A 32 -12.88 0.66 -43.88
N GLU A 33 -12.17 1.58 -43.21
CA GLU A 33 -11.97 1.42 -41.76
C GLU A 33 -13.36 1.36 -41.12
N SER A 34 -13.92 0.16 -41.08
CA SER A 34 -14.96 -0.21 -40.14
C SER A 34 -14.48 0.27 -38.78
N ASN A 35 -15.17 1.29 -38.25
CA ASN A 35 -15.22 1.66 -36.84
C ASN A 35 -15.72 0.45 -36.03
N ASP A 36 -14.92 -0.60 -35.99
CA ASP A 36 -15.07 -1.71 -35.09
C ASP A 36 -14.69 -1.14 -33.73
N SER A 37 -15.70 -0.49 -33.15
CA SER A 37 -15.90 -0.14 -31.76
C SER A 37 -15.79 -1.42 -30.93
N THR A 38 -14.59 -2.00 -30.96
CA THR A 38 -14.15 -3.19 -30.27
C THR A 38 -14.13 -2.87 -28.79
N SER A 39 -15.34 -2.88 -28.26
CA SER A 39 -15.75 -3.47 -27.01
C SER A 39 -14.81 -3.15 -25.85
N PRO A 40 -15.19 -2.18 -24.99
CA PRO A 40 -14.61 -1.97 -23.67
C PRO A 40 -14.49 -3.26 -22.82
N GLN A 41 -15.16 -4.37 -23.20
CA GLN A 41 -15.11 -5.64 -22.47
C GLN A 41 -13.73 -6.32 -22.46
N ARG A 42 -12.82 -6.08 -23.42
CA ARG A 42 -11.50 -6.75 -23.39
C ARG A 42 -10.61 -6.29 -22.22
N LYS A 43 -10.79 -5.07 -21.70
CA LYS A 43 -9.94 -4.51 -20.63
C LYS A 43 -10.21 -5.12 -19.24
N ASN A 44 -11.35 -5.78 -19.01
CA ASN A 44 -11.70 -6.32 -17.68
C ASN A 44 -11.04 -7.68 -17.34
N LYS A 45 -10.49 -8.43 -18.30
CA LYS A 45 -9.93 -9.78 -18.04
C LYS A 45 -8.58 -9.77 -17.31
N TYR A 46 -7.83 -8.67 -17.32
CA TYR A 46 -6.46 -8.60 -16.76
C TYR A 46 -6.43 -8.38 -15.25
N ILE A 47 -7.45 -7.71 -14.73
CA ILE A 47 -7.58 -7.37 -13.31
C ILE A 47 -7.56 -8.61 -12.40
N PRO A 48 -8.41 -9.64 -12.60
CA PRO A 48 -8.43 -10.80 -11.71
C PRO A 48 -7.12 -11.60 -11.72
N ARG A 49 -6.40 -11.63 -12.85
CA ARG A 49 -5.10 -12.32 -12.94
C ARG A 49 -4.04 -11.64 -12.07
N PHE A 50 -4.02 -10.31 -12.05
CA PHE A 50 -3.11 -9.56 -11.19
C PHE A 50 -3.40 -9.80 -9.71
N TYR A 51 -4.68 -9.80 -9.31
CA TYR A 51 -5.08 -10.16 -7.94
C TYR A 51 -4.61 -11.56 -7.55
N LEU A 52 -4.80 -12.55 -8.43
CA LEU A 52 -4.37 -13.92 -8.19
C LEU A 52 -2.84 -14.00 -7.99
N VAL A 53 -2.06 -13.39 -8.88
CA VAL A 53 -0.58 -13.41 -8.81
C VAL A 53 -0.08 -12.73 -7.54
N HIS A 54 -0.64 -11.58 -7.18
CA HIS A 54 -0.25 -10.87 -5.97
C HIS A 54 -0.64 -11.65 -4.70
N LEU A 55 -1.87 -12.19 -4.66
CA LEU A 55 -2.31 -13.03 -3.54
C LEU A 55 -1.40 -14.25 -3.38
N ALA A 56 -1.02 -14.89 -4.50
CA ALA A 56 -0.09 -16.00 -4.50
C ALA A 56 1.32 -15.60 -4.03
N LEU A 57 1.83 -14.43 -4.42
CA LEU A 57 3.11 -13.90 -3.95
C LEU A 57 3.09 -13.65 -2.44
N VAL A 58 2.06 -12.97 -1.93
CA VAL A 58 1.91 -12.67 -0.51
C VAL A 58 1.78 -13.97 0.29
N ALA A 59 0.89 -14.87 -0.14
CA ALA A 59 0.72 -16.17 0.50
C ALA A 59 2.02 -16.99 0.47
N GLY A 60 2.74 -17.00 -0.67
CA GLY A 60 4.01 -17.68 -0.81
C GLY A 60 5.06 -17.14 0.16
N VAL A 61 5.17 -15.81 0.30
CA VAL A 61 6.09 -15.17 1.25
C VAL A 61 5.74 -15.50 2.70
N LEU A 62 4.44 -15.50 3.05
CA LEU A 62 3.99 -15.88 4.39
C LEU A 62 4.27 -17.36 4.68
N ILE A 63 3.98 -18.25 3.73
CA ILE A 63 4.25 -19.69 3.86
C ILE A 63 5.75 -19.94 4.01
N LEU A 64 6.59 -19.34 3.18
CA LEU A 64 8.05 -19.44 3.29
C LEU A 64 8.54 -18.91 4.64
N GLY A 65 8.00 -17.78 5.11
CA GLY A 65 8.31 -17.24 6.43
C GLY A 65 7.95 -18.20 7.56
N MET A 66 6.74 -18.77 7.53
CA MET A 66 6.29 -19.76 8.51
C MET A 66 7.09 -21.05 8.47
N MET A 67 7.49 -21.52 7.28
CA MET A 67 8.34 -22.71 7.11
C MET A 67 9.76 -22.47 7.65
N HIS A 68 10.30 -21.26 7.48
CA HIS A 68 11.61 -20.89 8.00
C HIS A 68 11.58 -20.59 9.51
N ASN A 69 10.42 -20.28 10.08
CA ASN A 69 10.22 -20.24 11.52
C ASN A 69 10.14 -21.68 12.10
N VAL A 70 11.24 -22.43 11.95
CA VAL A 70 11.38 -23.76 12.51
C VAL A 70 11.57 -23.63 14.02
N GLY A 71 10.54 -24.04 14.77
CA GLY A 71 10.59 -24.16 16.23
C GLY A 71 9.75 -23.15 17.01
N ASN A 72 8.78 -22.46 16.39
CA ASN A 72 7.92 -21.48 17.06
C ASN A 72 8.74 -20.44 17.86
N LYS A 73 9.81 -19.94 17.24
CA LYS A 73 10.69 -18.98 17.90
C LYS A 73 10.05 -17.59 17.79
N LYS A 74 10.03 -16.86 18.89
CA LYS A 74 9.55 -15.48 18.94
C LYS A 74 10.58 -14.64 19.68
N TYR A 75 11.25 -13.78 18.95
CA TYR A 75 12.35 -12.97 19.48
C TYR A 75 11.84 -11.60 19.90
N ILE A 76 12.19 -11.14 21.10
CA ILE A 76 11.95 -9.76 21.53
C ILE A 76 13.28 -9.03 21.75
N PRO A 77 13.35 -7.72 21.44
CA PRO A 77 14.56 -6.94 21.68
C PRO A 77 14.75 -6.66 23.18
N VAL A 78 15.92 -6.97 23.71
CA VAL A 78 16.30 -6.77 25.14
C VAL A 78 17.45 -5.78 25.29
N ASN A 79 17.80 -5.44 26.53
CA ASN A 79 19.00 -4.69 26.82
C ASN A 79 20.23 -5.61 26.72
N ALA A 80 21.06 -5.39 25.69
CA ALA A 80 22.24 -6.22 25.45
C ALA A 80 23.20 -6.27 26.64
N LYS A 81 23.39 -5.16 27.37
CA LYS A 81 24.28 -5.12 28.52
C LYS A 81 23.77 -5.98 29.68
N GLU A 82 22.48 -5.93 29.96
CA GLU A 82 21.89 -6.72 31.04
C GLU A 82 21.81 -8.20 30.67
N LEU A 83 21.52 -8.53 29.40
CA LEU A 83 21.59 -9.91 28.93
C LEU A 83 22.98 -10.52 29.09
N VAL A 84 24.03 -9.77 28.73
CA VAL A 84 25.43 -10.22 28.90
C VAL A 84 25.74 -10.47 30.38
N LYS A 85 25.31 -9.59 31.29
CA LYS A 85 25.49 -9.82 32.75
C LYS A 85 24.74 -11.06 33.23
N LEU A 86 23.51 -11.27 32.74
CA LEU A 86 22.70 -12.44 33.08
C LEU A 86 23.40 -13.73 32.64
N MET A 87 23.89 -13.79 31.40
CA MET A 87 24.67 -14.93 30.88
C MET A 87 25.94 -15.18 31.70
N GLN A 88 26.65 -14.11 32.11
CA GLN A 88 27.84 -14.22 32.96
C GLN A 88 27.52 -14.76 34.36
N SER A 89 26.37 -14.38 34.92
CA SER A 89 25.98 -14.82 36.26
C SER A 89 25.63 -16.31 36.33
N GLN A 90 25.14 -16.88 35.24
CA GLN A 90 24.74 -18.30 35.18
C GLN A 90 25.89 -19.22 34.73
N SER A 91 26.84 -18.70 33.94
CA SER A 91 27.98 -19.49 33.52
C SER A 91 29.14 -19.40 34.50
N SER A 92 29.20 -20.34 35.45
CA SER A 92 30.27 -20.43 36.43
C SER A 92 31.62 -20.94 35.87
N SER A 93 31.72 -21.26 34.57
CA SER A 93 32.91 -21.94 34.01
C SER A 93 33.36 -21.48 32.62
N ILE A 94 32.89 -20.36 32.10
CA ILE A 94 33.28 -19.89 30.76
C ILE A 94 34.48 -18.92 30.81
N ASP A 95 35.46 -19.20 29.96
CA ASP A 95 36.73 -18.48 29.79
C ASP A 95 36.51 -16.96 29.60
N PRO A 96 37.33 -16.07 30.19
CA PRO A 96 37.16 -14.62 30.11
C PRO A 96 37.11 -14.05 28.68
N ASP A 97 37.68 -14.76 27.70
CA ASP A 97 37.83 -14.36 26.30
C ASP A 97 36.59 -14.56 25.41
N ASP A 98 35.44 -14.91 25.99
CA ASP A 98 34.21 -15.01 25.22
C ASP A 98 33.78 -13.65 24.64
N ILE A 99 33.98 -13.52 23.33
CA ILE A 99 33.79 -12.39 22.40
C ILE A 99 32.49 -11.59 22.64
N TRP A 100 31.48 -12.23 23.22
CA TRP A 100 30.20 -11.65 23.59
C TRP A 100 30.30 -10.44 24.53
N LYS A 101 31.37 -10.33 25.34
CA LYS A 101 31.46 -9.36 26.45
C LYS A 101 31.66 -7.90 26.04
N GLN A 102 32.28 -7.63 24.89
CA GLN A 102 32.65 -6.25 24.52
C GLN A 102 31.86 -5.71 23.32
N GLN A 103 31.25 -6.59 22.53
CA GLN A 103 30.73 -6.22 21.21
C GLN A 103 29.21 -6.33 21.06
N CYS A 104 28.49 -6.80 22.09
CA CYS A 104 27.05 -6.94 22.00
C CYS A 104 26.32 -5.59 21.98
N LYS A 105 25.93 -5.12 20.79
CA LYS A 105 25.21 -3.84 20.63
C LYS A 105 23.72 -4.01 20.64
N LYS A 106 23.22 -5.11 20.05
CA LYS A 106 21.80 -5.47 20.08
C LYS A 106 21.68 -6.90 20.54
N ALA A 107 20.62 -7.17 21.28
CA ALA A 107 20.32 -8.50 21.74
C ALA A 107 18.83 -8.78 21.62
N TYR A 108 18.54 -10.05 21.34
CA TYR A 108 17.20 -10.59 21.23
C TYR A 108 17.10 -11.86 22.08
N VAL A 109 15.96 -12.09 22.70
CA VAL A 109 15.69 -13.34 23.44
C VAL A 109 14.47 -14.03 22.86
N ASN A 110 14.53 -15.35 22.77
CA ASN A 110 13.41 -16.18 22.39
C ASN A 110 12.48 -16.37 23.58
N VAL A 111 11.30 -15.73 23.57
CA VAL A 111 10.35 -15.76 24.70
C VAL A 111 9.73 -17.14 24.96
N HIS A 112 9.87 -18.06 24.00
CA HIS A 112 9.41 -19.44 24.14
C HIS A 112 10.47 -20.39 24.68
N SER A 113 11.72 -19.92 24.86
CA SER A 113 12.77 -20.73 25.49
C SER A 113 12.53 -20.86 26.99
N SER A 114 12.76 -22.05 27.56
CA SER A 114 12.54 -22.30 28.99
C SER A 114 13.75 -21.91 29.86
N SER A 115 14.96 -21.90 29.29
CA SER A 115 16.19 -21.46 29.95
C SER A 115 17.15 -20.76 28.98
N ILE A 116 18.19 -20.12 29.53
CA ILE A 116 19.24 -19.46 28.73
C ILE A 116 20.12 -20.46 27.98
N ASP A 117 20.20 -21.70 28.47
CA ASP A 117 21.07 -22.75 27.96
C ASP A 117 20.51 -23.41 26.69
N GLU A 118 19.25 -23.14 26.34
CA GLU A 118 18.65 -23.62 25.11
C GLU A 118 19.30 -22.98 23.89
N GLU A 119 19.44 -23.79 22.83
CA GLU A 119 19.98 -23.30 21.56
C GLU A 119 19.10 -22.18 21.00
N PHE A 120 19.71 -21.03 20.71
CA PHE A 120 19.02 -19.81 20.28
C PHE A 120 18.05 -19.19 21.29
N ALA A 121 18.21 -19.48 22.60
CA ALA A 121 17.50 -18.76 23.66
C ALA A 121 17.79 -17.25 23.61
N ALA A 122 19.03 -16.90 23.26
CA ALA A 122 19.50 -15.53 23.10
C ALA A 122 20.28 -15.39 21.78
N VAL A 123 20.14 -14.22 21.15
CA VAL A 123 20.94 -13.82 19.99
C VAL A 123 21.55 -12.46 20.29
N CYS A 124 22.88 -12.40 20.28
CA CYS A 124 23.62 -11.16 20.30
C CYS A 124 24.01 -10.78 18.87
N CYS A 125 23.91 -9.48 18.56
CA CYS A 125 24.33 -8.92 17.29
C CYS A 125 25.46 -7.92 17.53
N ASP A 126 26.57 -8.15 16.84
CA ASP A 126 27.66 -7.18 16.68
C ASP A 126 27.41 -6.32 15.42
N ASP A 127 28.06 -5.16 15.35
CA ASP A 127 28.05 -4.31 14.16
C ASP A 127 29.15 -4.69 13.15
N ASP A 128 30.10 -5.58 13.51
CA ASP A 128 31.18 -5.98 12.61
C ASP A 128 30.62 -6.81 11.44
N GLU A 129 30.48 -6.16 10.28
CA GLU A 129 29.84 -6.68 9.05
C GLU A 129 30.52 -7.94 8.47
N ASN A 130 31.71 -8.31 8.96
CA ASN A 130 32.50 -9.41 8.40
C ASN A 130 32.06 -10.80 8.87
N ASP A 131 31.25 -10.91 9.92
CA ASP A 131 30.80 -12.23 10.36
C ASP A 131 29.63 -12.74 9.50
N THR A 132 29.98 -13.41 8.40
CA THR A 132 29.01 -14.01 7.47
C THR A 132 28.24 -15.19 8.07
N THR A 133 28.63 -15.70 9.24
CA THR A 133 27.95 -16.80 9.94
C THR A 133 26.86 -16.32 10.89
N MET A 134 26.76 -15.02 11.14
CA MET A 134 25.80 -14.47 12.09
C MET A 134 24.35 -14.60 11.63
N HIS A 135 23.48 -14.84 12.61
CA HIS A 135 22.04 -14.97 12.45
C HIS A 135 21.42 -13.86 11.60
N SER A 136 20.53 -14.26 10.69
CA SER A 136 19.80 -13.38 9.78
C SER A 136 18.93 -12.32 10.48
N ILE A 137 18.67 -12.47 11.79
CA ILE A 137 18.00 -11.45 12.62
C ILE A 137 18.88 -10.20 12.84
N CYS A 138 20.21 -10.36 12.87
CA CYS A 138 21.15 -9.27 13.13
C CYS A 138 21.38 -8.41 11.88
N HIS A 139 21.52 -9.09 10.74
CA HIS A 139 21.71 -8.45 9.44
C HIS A 139 20.67 -8.99 8.45
N PRO A 140 19.42 -8.48 8.50
CA PRO A 140 18.41 -8.89 7.54
C PRO A 140 18.93 -8.60 6.13
N ARG A 141 18.95 -9.60 5.26
CA ARG A 141 19.33 -9.46 3.84
C ARG A 141 18.10 -9.56 2.95
N LEU A 142 17.97 -8.65 1.99
CA LEU A 142 16.97 -8.68 0.92
C LEU A 142 17.69 -9.07 -0.37
N ILE A 143 17.44 -10.27 -0.89
CA ILE A 143 18.03 -10.75 -2.16
C ILE A 143 19.57 -10.58 -2.14
N GLY A 144 20.19 -11.02 -1.04
CA GLY A 144 21.65 -10.92 -0.85
C GLY A 144 22.17 -9.53 -0.43
N LEU A 145 21.36 -8.46 -0.51
CA LEU A 145 21.76 -7.11 -0.09
C LEU A 145 21.43 -6.86 1.38
N PRO A 146 22.37 -6.35 2.20
CA PRO A 146 22.06 -5.94 3.57
C PRO A 146 20.97 -4.87 3.59
N THR A 147 19.91 -5.07 4.38
CA THR A 147 18.83 -4.08 4.56
C THR A 147 19.33 -2.76 5.14
N GLN A 148 20.52 -2.76 5.76
CA GLN A 148 21.16 -1.57 6.27
C GLN A 148 21.42 -0.50 5.20
N HIS A 149 21.63 -0.92 3.94
CA HIS A 149 21.81 -0.01 2.81
C HIS A 149 20.49 0.51 2.23
N LEU A 150 19.34 -0.02 2.67
CA LEU A 150 18.03 0.40 2.21
C LEU A 150 17.52 1.51 3.15
N PRO A 151 17.45 2.79 2.71
CA PRO A 151 17.22 3.94 3.58
C PRO A 151 15.85 3.91 4.31
N PHE A 152 14.94 3.04 3.87
CA PHE A 152 13.59 2.89 4.44
C PHE A 152 13.40 1.59 5.22
N ALA A 153 14.24 0.57 5.04
CA ALA A 153 14.02 -0.74 5.66
C ALA A 153 14.14 -0.68 7.19
N LYS A 154 15.17 0.02 7.70
CA LYS A 154 15.38 0.20 9.15
C LYS A 154 14.27 0.96 9.86
N ARG A 155 13.44 1.70 9.12
CA ARG A 155 12.53 2.68 9.69
C ARG A 155 11.05 2.29 9.58
N LEU A 156 10.72 1.23 8.83
CA LEU A 156 9.37 0.66 8.71
C LEU A 156 8.73 0.26 10.05
N THR A 157 9.53 0.04 11.09
CA THR A 157 9.05 -0.29 12.44
C THR A 157 8.53 0.93 13.22
N ARG A 158 8.79 2.16 12.74
CA ARG A 158 8.28 3.38 13.39
C ARG A 158 6.82 3.59 13.00
N LEU A 159 5.98 3.84 13.99
CA LEU A 159 4.54 4.09 13.80
C LEU A 159 4.27 5.15 12.72
N THR A 160 4.99 6.28 12.75
CA THR A 160 4.79 7.34 11.74
C THR A 160 5.04 6.85 10.31
N GLU A 161 6.00 5.96 10.13
CA GLU A 161 6.35 5.43 8.81
C GLU A 161 5.42 4.32 8.38
N ALA A 162 4.97 3.47 9.31
CA ALA A 162 3.90 2.50 9.08
C ALA A 162 2.61 3.17 8.58
N TRP A 163 2.38 4.45 8.89
CA TRP A 163 1.23 5.22 8.43
C TRP A 163 1.50 5.97 7.12
N VAL A 164 2.68 6.57 6.96
CA VAL A 164 3.01 7.38 5.79
C VAL A 164 3.34 6.51 4.57
N LEU A 165 4.02 5.39 4.75
CA LEU A 165 4.52 4.56 3.66
C LEU A 165 3.39 3.88 2.84
N PRO A 166 2.29 3.37 3.44
CA PRO A 166 1.12 2.92 2.68
C PRO A 166 0.46 4.04 1.86
N LEU A 167 0.55 5.30 2.33
CA LEU A 167 -0.02 6.47 1.67
C LEU A 167 0.92 7.09 0.63
N LEU A 168 2.17 6.62 0.53
CA LEU A 168 3.14 7.16 -0.40
C LEU A 168 2.66 7.18 -1.86
N PRO A 169 2.02 6.12 -2.42
CA PRO A 169 1.50 6.16 -3.78
C PRO A 169 0.50 7.29 -4.02
N ILE A 170 -0.40 7.53 -3.06
CA ILE A 170 -1.42 8.57 -3.19
C ILE A 170 -0.84 9.97 -2.98
N PHE A 171 0.18 10.12 -2.12
CA PHE A 171 0.91 11.38 -1.99
C PHE A 171 1.69 11.73 -3.26
N ILE A 172 2.36 10.76 -3.89
CA ILE A 172 3.05 10.96 -5.17
C ILE A 172 2.05 11.42 -6.25
N ARG A 173 0.88 10.77 -6.31
CA ARG A 173 -0.19 11.16 -7.22
C ARG A 173 -0.71 12.57 -6.94
N LEU A 174 -0.95 12.92 -5.68
CA LEU A 174 -1.40 14.26 -5.30
C LEU A 174 -0.35 15.31 -5.68
N ALA A 175 0.92 15.08 -5.35
CA ALA A 175 2.02 15.98 -5.67
C ALA A 175 2.10 16.21 -7.19
N TYR A 176 2.00 15.14 -7.99
CA TYR A 176 1.96 15.24 -9.45
C TYR A 176 0.78 16.10 -9.93
N GLN A 177 -0.43 15.83 -9.45
CA GLN A 177 -1.62 16.59 -9.84
C GLN A 177 -1.51 18.08 -9.49
N VAL A 178 -0.97 18.40 -8.32
CA VAL A 178 -0.72 19.78 -7.87
C VAL A 178 0.33 20.45 -8.76
N ILE A 179 1.47 19.78 -9.03
CA ILE A 179 2.51 20.32 -9.92
C ILE A 179 1.95 20.60 -11.31
N CYS A 180 1.18 19.67 -11.89
CA CYS A 180 0.55 19.88 -13.19
C CYS A 180 -0.44 21.06 -13.19
N ALA A 181 -1.23 21.22 -12.11
CA ALA A 181 -2.14 22.35 -11.95
C ALA A 181 -1.36 23.68 -11.86
N LEU A 182 -0.31 23.74 -11.05
CA LEU A 182 0.54 24.91 -10.89
C LEU A 182 1.24 25.30 -12.21
N LEU A 183 1.81 24.33 -12.93
CA LEU A 183 2.42 24.57 -14.25
C LEU A 183 1.39 25.05 -15.27
N GLY A 184 0.16 24.52 -15.24
CA GLY A 184 -0.95 24.99 -16.06
C GLY A 184 -1.34 26.44 -15.76
N CYS A 185 -1.42 26.80 -14.48
CA CYS A 185 -1.67 28.18 -14.03
C CYS A 185 -0.53 29.12 -14.45
N TYR A 186 0.72 28.72 -14.25
CA TYR A 186 1.90 29.50 -14.64
C TYR A 186 1.94 29.76 -16.14
N LYS A 187 1.73 28.73 -16.98
CA LYS A 187 1.71 28.88 -18.44
C LYS A 187 0.63 29.85 -18.90
N ARG A 188 -0.54 29.85 -18.25
CA ARG A 188 -1.63 30.79 -18.55
C ARG A 188 -1.31 32.21 -18.10
N TYR A 189 -0.73 32.35 -16.91
CA TYR A 189 -0.26 33.63 -16.41
C TYR A 189 0.74 34.27 -17.38
N CYS A 190 1.75 33.52 -17.84
CA CYS A 190 2.71 33.98 -18.85
C CYS A 190 2.03 34.34 -20.19
N LYS A 191 1.06 33.53 -20.66
CA LYS A 191 0.33 33.81 -21.91
C LYS A 191 -0.52 35.08 -21.81
N ASN A 192 -1.14 35.34 -20.66
CA ASN A 192 -1.93 36.56 -20.46
C ASN A 192 -1.04 37.81 -20.37
N ASN A 193 0.13 37.73 -19.72
CA ASN A 193 1.07 38.84 -19.66
C ASN A 193 1.78 39.12 -21.01
N GLN A 194 1.86 38.12 -21.90
CA GLN A 194 2.40 38.28 -23.24
C GLN A 194 1.39 38.81 -24.26
N ARG A 195 0.09 38.95 -23.93
CA ARG A 195 -0.79 39.75 -24.78
C ARG A 195 -0.25 41.17 -24.72
N PRO A 196 0.34 41.69 -25.81
CA PRO A 196 0.78 43.06 -25.80
C PRO A 196 -0.46 43.85 -25.46
N THR A 197 -0.37 44.74 -24.46
CA THR A 197 -1.17 45.94 -24.48
C THR A 197 -0.86 46.58 -25.82
N SER A 198 -1.61 46.22 -26.86
CA SER A 198 -1.77 47.03 -28.03
C SER A 198 -2.36 48.31 -27.46
N MET A 199 -1.46 49.19 -27.02
CA MET A 199 -1.68 50.61 -27.00
C MET A 199 -2.38 50.87 -28.32
N GLN A 200 -3.68 51.08 -28.17
CA GLN A 200 -4.49 52.01 -28.91
C GLN A 200 -3.59 53.13 -29.42
N ARG A 201 -2.90 52.85 -30.52
CA ARG A 201 -2.39 53.84 -31.44
C ARG A 201 -3.65 54.34 -32.12
N GLU A 202 -4.45 55.07 -31.37
CA GLU A 202 -5.36 56.04 -31.94
C GLU A 202 -4.46 56.90 -32.82
N ALA A 203 -4.54 56.60 -34.11
CA ALA A 203 -4.05 57.48 -35.12
C ALA A 203 -4.76 58.82 -34.90
N THR A 204 -4.01 59.79 -34.40
CA THR A 204 -4.20 61.19 -34.75
C THR A 204 -4.03 61.30 -36.27
N SER A 205 -5.04 60.85 -37.03
CA SER A 205 -5.23 61.28 -38.40
C SER A 205 -5.76 62.71 -38.34
N PHE A 206 -4.82 63.66 -38.31
CA PHE A 206 -5.06 65.05 -38.66
C PHE A 206 -5.58 65.09 -40.11
N SER A 207 -6.90 65.19 -40.28
CA SER A 207 -7.52 65.49 -41.57
C SER A 207 -7.29 66.97 -41.89
N TYR A 208 -6.40 67.25 -42.83
CA TYR A 208 -6.34 68.55 -43.51
C TYR A 208 -7.67 68.80 -44.22
N SER A 209 -8.36 69.84 -43.77
CA SER A 209 -9.53 70.39 -44.45
C SER A 209 -9.04 71.31 -45.58
N ALA A 210 -9.17 70.88 -46.83
CA ALA A 210 -9.09 71.77 -47.99
C ALA A 210 -10.36 71.60 -48.84
N SER A 211 -10.91 72.75 -49.16
CA SER A 211 -12.23 73.07 -49.69
C SER A 211 -12.55 72.58 -51.12
N SER A 212 -13.84 72.32 -51.34
CA SER A 212 -14.72 72.89 -52.38
C SER A 212 -15.31 71.98 -53.48
N SER A 213 -16.58 72.28 -53.76
CA SER A 213 -17.39 72.07 -54.98
C SER A 213 -18.37 70.88 -55.08
N ILE A 214 -19.62 71.19 -54.70
CA ILE A 214 -20.87 71.13 -55.50
C ILE A 214 -21.01 70.00 -56.54
N SER A 215 -21.94 69.06 -56.31
CA SER A 215 -23.19 68.89 -57.11
C SER A 215 -24.03 67.68 -56.63
N PRO A 216 -25.36 67.72 -56.80
CA PRO A 216 -26.28 66.69 -56.31
C PRO A 216 -26.64 65.67 -57.39
N ALA A 217 -26.93 64.43 -57.00
CA ALA A 217 -28.14 63.68 -57.37
C ALA A 217 -28.00 62.18 -57.09
N SER A 218 -29.00 61.66 -56.38
CA SER A 218 -29.63 60.34 -56.57
C SER A 218 -28.74 59.11 -56.79
N SER A 219 -28.76 58.16 -55.84
CA SER A 219 -29.45 56.87 -56.06
C SER A 219 -29.22 55.87 -54.91
N THR A 220 -30.33 55.25 -54.51
CA THR A 220 -30.47 53.89 -53.97
C THR A 220 -29.67 53.52 -52.72
N THR A 221 -30.35 53.70 -51.60
CA THR A 221 -30.16 52.99 -50.33
C THR A 221 -30.17 51.47 -50.52
N SER A 222 -28.99 50.84 -50.60
CA SER A 222 -28.81 49.43 -50.24
C SER A 222 -28.18 49.40 -48.85
N LEU A 223 -29.05 49.18 -47.86
CA LEU A 223 -28.72 49.15 -46.45
C LEU A 223 -28.01 47.82 -46.15
N GLN A 224 -26.73 47.75 -46.51
CA GLN A 224 -25.85 46.67 -46.08
C GLN A 224 -25.60 46.88 -44.58
N LYS A 225 -26.40 46.20 -43.76
CA LYS A 225 -26.22 46.11 -42.32
C LYS A 225 -24.87 45.42 -42.07
N ILE A 226 -23.81 46.21 -42.00
CA ILE A 226 -22.53 45.81 -41.44
C ILE A 226 -22.83 45.54 -39.97
N VAL A 227 -23.19 44.29 -39.67
CA VAL A 227 -23.12 43.75 -38.33
C VAL A 227 -21.63 43.75 -38.00
N ILE A 228 -21.18 44.83 -37.37
CA ILE A 228 -19.94 44.85 -36.60
C ILE A 228 -20.17 43.82 -35.52
N GLY A 229 -19.84 42.57 -35.85
CA GLY A 229 -19.79 41.47 -34.92
C GLY A 229 -18.59 41.68 -34.03
N ASP A 230 -18.72 42.62 -33.08
CA ASP A 230 -17.95 42.64 -31.84
C ASP A 230 -18.35 41.43 -30.98
N SER A 231 -18.24 40.24 -31.56
CA SER A 231 -18.07 39.01 -30.83
C SER A 231 -16.56 38.85 -30.64
N SER A 232 -15.95 39.82 -29.96
CA SER A 232 -14.82 39.52 -29.08
C SER A 232 -15.36 38.61 -27.98
N ARG A 233 -15.66 37.36 -28.37
CA ARG A 233 -15.69 36.23 -27.46
C ARG A 233 -14.32 36.29 -26.81
N LEU A 234 -14.30 36.92 -25.64
CA LEU A 234 -13.46 36.50 -24.54
C LEU A 234 -13.61 34.98 -24.54
N ASP A 235 -12.68 34.31 -25.22
CA ASP A 235 -12.33 32.94 -24.94
C ASP A 235 -11.92 32.97 -23.47
N GLU A 236 -12.93 32.95 -22.62
CA GLU A 236 -12.81 32.79 -21.20
C GLU A 236 -12.10 31.46 -21.11
N VAL A 237 -10.79 31.53 -20.85
CA VAL A 237 -9.89 30.39 -20.82
C VAL A 237 -10.33 29.59 -19.61
N MET A 238 -11.35 28.77 -19.84
CA MET A 238 -12.04 27.99 -18.84
C MET A 238 -10.96 27.18 -18.16
N ILE A 239 -10.79 27.39 -16.86
CA ILE A 239 -9.94 26.49 -16.08
C ILE A 239 -10.49 25.09 -16.33
N PRO A 240 -9.65 24.11 -16.74
CA PRO A 240 -10.17 22.81 -17.07
C PRO A 240 -10.70 22.29 -15.74
N GLU A 241 -12.03 22.31 -15.61
CA GLU A 241 -12.75 21.96 -14.39
C GLU A 241 -12.33 20.56 -13.91
N SER A 242 -11.76 19.76 -14.82
CA SER A 242 -11.13 18.47 -14.61
C SER A 242 -9.97 18.47 -13.62
N SER A 243 -9.11 19.49 -13.56
CA SER A 243 -7.93 19.49 -12.67
C SER A 243 -8.35 19.63 -11.21
N HIS A 244 -9.24 20.57 -10.90
CA HIS A 244 -9.76 20.77 -9.55
C HIS A 244 -10.55 19.55 -9.06
N LYS A 245 -11.36 18.95 -9.95
CA LYS A 245 -12.08 17.71 -9.66
C LYS A 245 -11.11 16.56 -9.32
N SER A 246 -10.01 16.42 -10.07
CA SER A 246 -8.99 15.38 -9.84
C SER A 246 -8.29 15.53 -8.49
N ILE A 247 -7.84 16.74 -8.14
CA ILE A 247 -7.20 17.03 -6.85
C ILE A 247 -8.18 16.74 -5.70
N ARG A 248 -9.42 17.22 -5.81
CA ARG A 248 -10.47 16.96 -4.81
C ARG A 248 -10.71 15.46 -4.60
N THR A 249 -10.78 14.67 -5.68
CA THR A 249 -10.95 13.21 -5.56
C THR A 249 -9.78 12.55 -4.85
N THR A 250 -8.54 12.98 -5.12
CA THR A 250 -7.36 12.43 -4.44
C THR A 250 -7.35 12.80 -2.96
N ILE A 251 -7.72 14.03 -2.59
CA ILE A 251 -7.82 14.46 -1.18
C ILE A 251 -8.88 13.64 -0.43
N LEU A 252 -10.06 13.43 -1.04
CA LEU A 252 -11.11 12.61 -0.43
C LEU A 252 -10.65 11.16 -0.20
N ARG A 253 -9.88 10.59 -1.13
CA ARG A 253 -9.27 9.27 -0.98
C ARG A 253 -8.24 9.22 0.14
N ILE A 254 -7.38 10.25 0.27
CA ILE A 254 -6.44 10.36 1.40
C ILE A 254 -7.21 10.38 2.72
N PHE A 255 -8.27 11.18 2.81
CA PHE A 255 -9.10 11.24 4.02
C PHE A 255 -9.77 9.90 4.31
N PHE A 256 -10.30 9.22 3.29
CA PHE A 256 -10.88 7.88 3.43
C PHE A 256 -9.85 6.87 3.94
N TYR A 257 -8.64 6.86 3.40
CA TYR A 257 -7.59 5.96 3.90
C TYR A 257 -7.09 6.34 5.27
N PHE A 258 -6.99 7.62 5.58
CA PHE A 258 -6.67 8.06 6.92
C PHE A 258 -7.75 7.55 7.89
N ALA A 259 -9.03 7.73 7.59
CA ALA A 259 -10.12 7.21 8.41
C ALA A 259 -10.07 5.68 8.51
N LEU A 260 -9.77 4.97 7.42
CA LEU A 260 -9.62 3.51 7.41
C LEU A 260 -8.42 3.04 8.24
N LEU A 261 -7.28 3.71 8.13
CA LEU A 261 -6.07 3.45 8.92
C LEU A 261 -6.32 3.71 10.40
N ASN A 262 -7.03 4.79 10.76
CA ASN A 262 -7.41 5.04 12.15
C ASN A 262 -8.43 4.01 12.64
N PHE A 263 -9.47 3.73 11.87
CA PHE A 263 -10.47 2.73 12.24
C PHE A 263 -9.83 1.35 12.43
N ARG A 264 -8.87 0.98 11.58
CA ARG A 264 -8.11 -0.27 11.73
C ARG A 264 -7.15 -0.20 12.90
N GLY A 265 -6.38 0.88 13.03
CA GLY A 265 -5.42 1.08 14.11
C GLY A 265 -6.13 1.02 15.45
N PHE A 266 -7.07 1.92 15.69
CA PHE A 266 -7.84 1.96 16.94
C PHE A 266 -8.79 0.78 17.09
N GLY A 267 -9.54 0.42 16.05
CA GLY A 267 -10.56 -0.63 16.13
C GLY A 267 -9.99 -2.04 16.24
N LEU A 268 -8.89 -2.35 15.55
CA LEU A 268 -8.20 -3.64 15.72
C LEU A 268 -7.29 -3.61 16.94
N TYR A 269 -6.54 -2.54 17.22
CA TYR A 269 -5.65 -2.56 18.38
C TYR A 269 -6.45 -2.57 19.70
N ILE A 270 -7.37 -1.62 19.89
CA ILE A 270 -8.17 -1.56 21.12
C ILE A 270 -9.19 -2.69 21.12
N GLY A 271 -9.85 -2.92 19.98
CA GLY A 271 -10.91 -3.91 19.89
C GLY A 271 -10.41 -5.35 19.92
N ALA A 272 -9.27 -5.69 19.31
CA ALA A 272 -8.72 -7.04 19.38
C ALA A 272 -8.12 -7.32 20.76
N ASN A 273 -7.42 -6.36 21.37
CA ASN A 273 -6.97 -6.53 22.76
C ASN A 273 -8.16 -6.72 23.70
N ALA A 274 -9.22 -5.90 23.55
CA ALA A 274 -10.45 -6.10 24.32
C ALA A 274 -11.09 -7.47 24.02
N LEU A 275 -11.17 -7.88 22.76
CA LEU A 275 -11.78 -9.16 22.39
C LEU A 275 -10.96 -10.36 22.87
N GLU A 276 -9.64 -10.23 22.91
CA GLU A 276 -8.73 -11.19 23.54
C GLU A 276 -9.05 -11.32 25.03
N ASP A 277 -9.06 -10.19 25.74
CA ASP A 277 -9.32 -10.13 27.19
C ASP A 277 -10.73 -10.62 27.57
N TYR A 278 -11.76 -10.27 26.78
CA TYR A 278 -13.16 -10.53 27.11
C TYR A 278 -13.73 -11.81 26.51
N VAL A 279 -13.19 -12.29 25.38
CA VAL A 279 -13.77 -13.43 24.65
C VAL A 279 -12.79 -14.58 24.59
N PHE A 280 -11.58 -14.39 24.10
CA PHE A 280 -10.67 -15.52 23.85
C PHE A 280 -10.07 -16.08 25.14
N LEU A 281 -9.53 -15.25 26.02
CA LEU A 281 -8.97 -15.68 27.31
C LEU A 281 -10.01 -16.46 28.12
N PRO A 282 -11.24 -15.95 28.34
CA PRO A 282 -12.26 -16.70 29.08
C PRO A 282 -12.70 -17.99 28.39
N TRP A 283 -12.84 -17.98 27.06
CA TRP A 283 -13.26 -19.15 26.31
C TRP A 283 -12.24 -20.28 26.39
N PHE A 284 -10.95 -19.98 26.21
CA PHE A 284 -9.90 -21.00 26.16
C PHE A 284 -9.45 -21.47 27.54
N THR A 285 -9.42 -20.58 28.52
CA THR A 285 -8.98 -20.94 29.88
C THR A 285 -10.12 -21.51 30.73
N GLY A 286 -11.38 -21.33 30.32
CA GLY A 286 -12.55 -21.66 31.12
C GLY A 286 -12.74 -20.75 32.34
N ASN A 287 -11.85 -19.78 32.54
CA ASN A 287 -11.94 -18.81 33.63
C ASN A 287 -12.77 -17.62 33.16
N THR A 288 -13.94 -17.43 33.76
CA THR A 288 -14.71 -16.20 33.58
C THR A 288 -13.92 -15.04 34.18
N VAL A 289 -13.21 -14.28 33.34
CA VAL A 289 -12.47 -13.08 33.75
C VAL A 289 -13.47 -12.09 34.36
N THR A 290 -13.43 -11.92 35.67
CA THR A 290 -14.16 -10.87 36.37
C THR A 290 -13.54 -9.52 36.00
N SER A 291 -14.08 -8.90 34.95
CA SER A 291 -13.96 -7.50 34.49
C SER A 291 -12.75 -6.68 34.99
N PRO A 292 -11.83 -6.26 34.11
CA PRO A 292 -10.68 -5.41 34.47
C PRO A 292 -11.08 -3.96 34.81
N LEU A 293 -12.35 -3.57 34.63
CA LEU A 293 -12.90 -2.32 35.16
C LEU A 293 -13.30 -2.44 36.64
N ARG A 294 -12.50 -3.14 37.46
CA ARG A 294 -12.61 -3.09 38.92
C ARG A 294 -11.98 -1.78 39.42
N MET A 295 -12.57 -0.64 39.04
CA MET A 295 -12.38 0.61 39.77
C MET A 295 -13.07 0.42 41.12
N ASN A 296 -12.27 0.10 42.14
CA ASN A 296 -12.63 0.12 43.55
C ASN A 296 -13.57 -1.01 44.01
N SER A 297 -13.03 -2.20 44.23
CA SER A 297 -13.66 -3.12 45.19
C SER A 297 -12.60 -4.03 45.82
N LEU A 298 -12.04 -3.52 46.92
CA LEU A 298 -11.52 -4.29 48.05
C LEU A 298 -12.64 -5.18 48.57
N SER A 299 -12.72 -6.41 48.08
CA SER A 299 -13.20 -7.52 48.90
C SER A 299 -12.73 -8.82 48.25
N ASP A 300 -11.69 -9.37 48.89
CA ASP A 300 -11.46 -10.79 49.08
C ASP A 300 -12.73 -11.61 48.86
N VAL A 301 -12.73 -12.47 47.85
CA VAL A 301 -13.27 -13.84 47.91
C VAL A 301 -12.66 -14.60 46.71
N GLU A 302 -11.49 -15.20 46.95
CA GLU A 302 -11.36 -16.66 46.87
C GLU A 302 -11.89 -17.34 45.59
N HIS A 303 -11.16 -17.16 44.48
CA HIS A 303 -11.11 -18.14 43.40
C HIS A 303 -9.65 -18.58 43.19
N ASP A 304 -9.11 -19.18 44.24
CA ASP A 304 -7.96 -20.09 44.18
C ASP A 304 -8.37 -21.36 43.44
N ILE A 305 -8.31 -21.31 42.11
CA ILE A 305 -8.07 -22.52 41.34
C ILE A 305 -6.59 -22.82 41.57
N HIS A 306 -6.31 -23.72 42.51
CA HIS A 306 -5.01 -24.32 42.80
C HIS A 306 -4.34 -24.85 41.51
N TYR A 307 -3.71 -23.97 40.74
CA TYR A 307 -2.55 -24.32 39.94
C TYR A 307 -1.41 -24.49 40.95
N LYS A 308 -0.99 -25.74 41.19
CA LYS A 308 0.15 -26.12 42.04
C LYS A 308 1.22 -25.02 42.10
N GLU A 309 1.37 -24.42 43.27
CA GLU A 309 2.12 -23.19 43.60
C GLU A 309 3.64 -23.23 43.35
N ASP A 310 4.25 -24.34 42.93
CA ASP A 310 5.71 -24.44 42.88
C ASP A 310 6.36 -24.12 41.52
N TYR A 311 5.57 -23.74 40.51
CA TYR A 311 6.10 -23.22 39.24
C TYR A 311 5.74 -21.75 39.09
N GLN A 312 6.30 -20.88 39.96
CA GLN A 312 6.52 -19.50 39.55
C GLN A 312 7.37 -19.56 38.27
N ARG A 313 6.74 -19.36 37.10
CA ARG A 313 7.44 -19.25 35.82
C ARG A 313 8.16 -17.91 35.81
N HIS A 314 9.22 -17.78 36.62
CA HIS A 314 10.18 -16.71 36.47
C HIS A 314 10.69 -16.76 35.04
N CYS A 315 10.48 -15.66 34.33
CA CYS A 315 10.92 -15.52 32.96
C CYS A 315 12.42 -15.29 33.06
N TRP A 316 13.23 -16.26 32.61
CA TRP A 316 14.69 -16.20 32.80
C TRP A 316 15.29 -14.90 32.23
N TYR A 317 14.65 -14.29 31.22
CA TYR A 317 15.06 -13.05 30.57
C TYR A 317 14.50 -11.76 31.19
N GLU A 318 13.75 -11.83 32.30
CA GLU A 318 13.09 -10.68 32.93
C GLU A 318 14.05 -9.53 33.20
N ASP A 319 15.22 -9.80 33.77
CA ASP A 319 16.20 -8.77 34.11
C ASP A 319 16.90 -8.17 32.89
N ALA A 320 16.84 -8.85 31.75
CA ALA A 320 17.33 -8.32 30.48
C ALA A 320 16.31 -7.40 29.78
N LEU A 321 15.04 -7.41 30.19
CA LEU A 321 14.00 -6.59 29.57
C LEU A 321 14.32 -5.09 29.70
N LYS A 322 13.86 -4.32 28.71
CA LYS A 322 13.91 -2.85 28.78
C LYS A 322 12.95 -2.38 29.88
N SER A 323 13.24 -1.23 30.51
CA SER A 323 12.47 -0.70 31.64
C SER A 323 10.95 -0.63 31.39
N HIS A 324 10.52 -0.21 30.20
CA HIS A 324 9.11 -0.15 29.84
C HIS A 324 8.46 -1.53 29.70
N HIS A 325 9.18 -2.54 29.18
CA HIS A 325 8.70 -3.92 29.12
C HIS A 325 8.62 -4.53 30.54
N LYS A 326 9.58 -4.22 31.41
CA LYS A 326 9.58 -4.67 32.81
C LYS A 326 8.35 -4.14 33.56
N SER A 327 8.05 -2.84 33.44
CA SER A 327 6.83 -2.26 34.02
C SER A 327 5.54 -2.88 33.46
N SER A 328 5.51 -3.23 32.17
CA SER A 328 4.37 -3.97 31.60
C SER A 328 4.22 -5.35 32.23
N MET A 329 5.34 -6.04 32.49
CA MET A 329 5.33 -7.37 33.08
C MET A 329 4.92 -7.37 34.56
N GLU A 330 5.28 -6.35 35.34
CA GLU A 330 4.87 -6.21 36.76
C GLU A 330 3.34 -6.17 36.93
N SER A 331 2.61 -5.78 35.89
CA SER A 331 1.13 -5.75 35.90
C SER A 331 0.46 -7.06 35.42
N HIS A 332 1.23 -8.02 34.90
CA HIS A 332 0.71 -9.26 34.30
C HIS A 332 1.36 -10.49 34.93
N SER A 333 0.60 -11.57 35.14
CA SER A 333 1.13 -12.83 35.70
C SER A 333 1.96 -13.65 34.72
N GLU A 334 2.03 -13.25 33.44
CA GLU A 334 2.70 -13.97 32.37
C GLU A 334 3.97 -13.28 31.87
N CYS A 335 4.90 -14.07 31.33
CA CYS A 335 6.12 -13.55 30.74
C CYS A 335 5.85 -12.62 29.56
N TYR A 336 6.48 -11.45 29.56
CA TYR A 336 6.37 -10.48 28.48
C TYR A 336 6.70 -11.09 27.12
N GLY A 337 5.81 -10.89 26.14
CA GLY A 337 5.96 -11.36 24.75
C GLY A 337 5.55 -12.82 24.51
N ARG A 338 5.35 -13.63 25.55
CA ARG A 338 4.87 -15.02 25.45
C ARG A 338 3.39 -15.16 25.07
N PRO A 339 2.45 -14.36 25.61
CA PRO A 339 1.08 -14.43 25.14
C PRO A 339 0.98 -14.04 23.67
N PHE A 340 -0.11 -14.49 23.05
CA PHE A 340 -0.50 -14.03 21.73
C PHE A 340 -0.66 -12.51 21.81
N ASP A 341 0.01 -11.76 20.94
CA ASP A 341 -0.07 -10.30 20.97
C ASP A 341 -0.70 -9.79 19.68
N PHE A 342 -2.02 -9.56 19.70
CA PHE A 342 -2.75 -8.93 18.58
C PHE A 342 -2.30 -7.49 18.32
N SER A 343 -1.73 -6.86 19.34
CA SER A 343 -1.30 -5.46 19.35
C SER A 343 0.01 -5.26 18.59
N ASP A 344 0.69 -6.36 18.25
CA ASP A 344 1.97 -6.27 17.60
C ASP A 344 1.84 -5.58 16.23
N HIS A 345 2.76 -4.65 16.00
CA HIS A 345 2.69 -3.66 14.93
C HIS A 345 2.65 -4.28 13.55
N VAL A 346 2.90 -5.58 13.47
CA VAL A 346 3.08 -6.40 12.29
C VAL A 346 1.76 -6.93 11.79
N VAL A 347 0.90 -7.43 12.68
CA VAL A 347 -0.47 -7.82 12.33
C VAL A 347 -1.20 -6.58 11.83
N LEU A 348 -1.02 -5.45 12.54
CA LEU A 348 -1.47 -4.16 12.06
C LEU A 348 -0.79 -3.77 10.75
N PHE A 349 0.53 -3.85 10.63
CA PHE A 349 1.25 -3.49 9.40
C PHE A 349 0.76 -4.28 8.20
N LEU A 350 0.55 -5.59 8.33
CA LEU A 350 -0.03 -6.42 7.27
C LEU A 350 -1.49 -6.05 7.00
N ALA A 351 -2.28 -5.77 8.03
CA ALA A 351 -3.66 -5.34 7.86
C ALA A 351 -3.79 -3.94 7.24
N HIS A 352 -2.81 -3.05 7.43
CA HIS A 352 -2.87 -1.66 6.96
C HIS A 352 -2.19 -1.50 5.61
N TYR A 353 -0.98 -2.02 5.48
CA TYR A 353 -0.12 -1.82 4.33
C TYR A 353 -0.65 -2.54 3.09
N LEU A 354 -0.82 -3.86 3.19
CA LEU A 354 -1.17 -4.70 2.05
C LEU A 354 -2.40 -4.17 1.33
N PRO A 355 -3.51 -3.83 2.01
CA PRO A 355 -4.71 -3.36 1.31
C PRO A 355 -4.55 -1.99 0.67
N ILE A 356 -4.06 -0.99 1.41
CA ILE A 356 -4.07 0.40 0.91
C ILE A 356 -3.04 0.56 -0.20
N PHE A 357 -1.83 0.07 0.03
CA PHE A 357 -0.77 0.12 -0.96
C PHE A 357 -1.20 -0.62 -2.23
N PHE A 358 -1.71 -1.84 -2.12
CA PHE A 358 -2.12 -2.63 -3.26
C PHE A 358 -3.30 -2.04 -4.03
N MET A 359 -4.31 -1.51 -3.33
CA MET A 359 -5.45 -0.88 -3.99
C MET A 359 -5.03 0.42 -4.71
N GLU A 360 -4.11 1.21 -4.15
CA GLU A 360 -3.54 2.35 -4.88
C GLU A 360 -2.71 1.92 -6.06
N MET A 361 -1.92 0.86 -5.92
CA MET A 361 -1.15 0.30 -7.02
C MET A 361 -2.03 -0.07 -8.19
N LEU A 362 -3.11 -0.80 -7.90
CA LEU A 362 -4.12 -1.18 -8.88
C LEU A 362 -4.78 0.02 -9.53
N VAL A 363 -5.15 1.03 -8.75
CA VAL A 363 -5.77 2.23 -9.28
C VAL A 363 -4.78 3.01 -10.16
N CYS A 364 -3.51 3.08 -9.78
CA CYS A 364 -2.45 3.70 -10.59
C CYS A 364 -2.23 2.95 -11.92
N TYR A 365 -2.29 1.62 -11.93
CA TYR A 365 -2.21 0.84 -13.18
C TYR A 365 -3.49 0.93 -14.02
N ARG A 366 -4.66 0.99 -13.39
CA ARG A 366 -5.96 1.04 -14.08
C ARG A 366 -6.25 2.41 -14.68
N PHE A 367 -5.86 3.46 -13.96
CA PHE A 367 -6.06 4.87 -14.30
C PHE A 367 -4.73 5.60 -14.18
N PRO A 368 -3.79 5.36 -15.12
CA PRO A 368 -2.49 6.00 -15.10
C PRO A 368 -2.67 7.51 -15.15
N PHE A 369 -2.31 8.21 -14.09
CA PHE A 369 -2.36 9.68 -14.07
C PHE A 369 -1.27 10.32 -14.94
N TRP A 370 -0.38 9.50 -15.50
CA TRP A 370 0.77 9.88 -16.31
C TRP A 370 0.58 9.60 -17.82
N GLU A 371 -0.65 9.47 -18.33
CA GLU A 371 -0.92 9.13 -19.75
C GLU A 371 -0.18 10.01 -20.78
N ARG A 372 0.15 11.26 -20.43
CA ARG A 372 0.88 12.19 -21.32
C ARG A 372 2.39 12.15 -21.16
N MET A 373 2.92 11.33 -20.26
CA MET A 373 4.34 11.23 -19.99
C MET A 373 4.98 10.16 -20.87
N SER A 374 6.28 10.30 -21.13
CA SER A 374 7.05 9.32 -21.89
C SER A 374 7.06 7.94 -21.20
N VAL A 375 7.31 6.89 -21.99
CA VAL A 375 7.50 5.50 -21.53
C VAL A 375 8.46 5.40 -20.34
N PHE A 376 9.43 6.31 -20.26
CA PHE A 376 10.37 6.43 -19.16
C PHE A 376 9.70 6.63 -17.79
N TRP A 377 8.67 7.47 -17.68
CA TRP A 377 7.96 7.70 -16.42
C TRP A 377 7.17 6.47 -15.97
N TYR A 378 6.60 5.74 -16.93
CA TYR A 378 5.96 4.47 -16.64
C TYR A 378 6.96 3.46 -16.05
N ALA A 379 8.15 3.36 -16.64
CA ALA A 379 9.21 2.49 -16.14
C ALA A 379 9.67 2.90 -14.73
N ILE A 380 9.86 4.20 -14.46
CA ILE A 380 10.21 4.70 -13.13
C ILE A 380 9.15 4.34 -12.09
N HIS A 381 7.87 4.59 -12.39
CA HIS A 381 6.80 4.30 -11.44
C HIS A 381 6.65 2.80 -11.21
N ALA A 382 6.67 1.98 -12.28
CA ALA A 382 6.64 0.54 -12.16
C ALA A 382 7.79 0.02 -11.30
N PHE A 383 9.02 0.52 -11.50
CA PHE A 383 10.18 0.14 -10.70
C PHE A 383 10.05 0.59 -9.25
N LEU A 384 9.67 1.85 -9.00
CA LEU A 384 9.47 2.39 -7.65
C LEU A 384 8.44 1.55 -6.87
N PHE A 385 7.34 1.23 -7.51
CA PHE A 385 6.27 0.46 -6.90
C PHE A 385 6.63 -1.00 -6.67
N MET A 386 7.32 -1.63 -7.62
CA MET A 386 7.89 -2.96 -7.44
C MET A 386 8.88 -2.96 -6.28
N TYR A 387 9.76 -1.96 -6.18
CA TYR A 387 10.71 -1.81 -5.09
C TYR A 387 10.01 -1.67 -3.73
N LEU A 388 8.99 -0.81 -3.62
CA LEU A 388 8.18 -0.68 -2.40
C LEU A 388 7.48 -1.99 -2.06
N HIS A 389 6.97 -2.72 -3.07
CA HIS A 389 6.35 -4.01 -2.85
C HIS A 389 7.33 -5.06 -2.32
N LEU A 390 8.53 -5.13 -2.89
CA LEU A 390 9.60 -6.03 -2.43
C LEU A 390 10.06 -5.70 -1.01
N LEU A 391 10.20 -4.41 -0.67
CA LEU A 391 10.52 -3.97 0.69
C LEU A 391 9.49 -4.49 1.70
N VAL A 392 8.21 -4.45 1.34
CA VAL A 392 7.12 -4.87 2.23
C VAL A 392 7.03 -6.37 2.33
N LEU A 393 7.16 -7.09 1.22
CA LEU A 393 7.21 -8.56 1.24
C LEU A 393 8.39 -9.03 2.11
N HIS A 394 9.53 -8.35 2.03
CA HIS A 394 10.67 -8.66 2.86
C HIS A 394 10.47 -8.32 4.33
N SER A 395 9.92 -7.14 4.64
CA SER A 395 9.53 -6.80 6.01
C SER A 395 8.56 -7.85 6.55
N THR A 396 7.54 -8.22 5.77
CA THR A 396 6.56 -9.26 6.11
C THR A 396 7.24 -10.59 6.41
N TYR A 397 8.14 -11.02 5.53
CA TYR A 397 8.91 -12.25 5.69
C TYR A 397 9.74 -12.24 6.97
N GLN A 398 10.56 -11.20 7.18
CA GLN A 398 11.40 -11.07 8.38
C GLN A 398 10.55 -11.15 9.65
N THR A 399 9.38 -10.54 9.59
CA THR A 399 8.51 -10.49 10.75
C THR A 399 7.80 -11.79 11.03
N ALA A 400 7.37 -12.48 9.98
CA ALA A 400 6.85 -13.84 10.07
C ALA A 400 7.92 -14.84 10.58
N VAL A 401 9.18 -14.64 10.25
CA VAL A 401 10.26 -15.57 10.65
C VAL A 401 10.69 -15.38 12.10
N TYR A 402 10.85 -14.14 12.57
CA TYR A 402 11.52 -13.89 13.86
C TYR A 402 10.62 -13.39 14.98
N TYR A 403 9.56 -12.66 14.67
CA TYR A 403 8.84 -11.88 15.67
C TYR A 403 7.46 -12.47 15.99
N HIS A 404 6.99 -13.43 15.20
CA HIS A 404 5.67 -14.03 15.38
C HIS A 404 5.65 -15.53 15.34
N THR A 405 4.70 -16.10 16.08
CA THR A 405 4.33 -17.49 15.92
C THR A 405 3.51 -17.71 14.65
N GLN A 406 3.45 -18.95 14.16
CA GLN A 406 2.63 -19.31 13.00
C GLN A 406 1.14 -18.98 13.22
N GLY A 407 0.63 -19.18 14.44
CA GLY A 407 -0.73 -18.85 14.81
C GLY A 407 -1.02 -17.35 14.70
N GLU A 408 -0.12 -16.51 15.21
CA GLU A 408 -0.23 -15.04 15.10
C GLU A 408 -0.27 -14.58 13.64
N ILE A 409 0.55 -15.18 12.79
CA ILE A 409 0.60 -14.84 11.36
C ILE A 409 -0.70 -15.23 10.66
N ILE A 410 -1.20 -16.45 10.89
CA ILE A 410 -2.43 -16.94 10.25
C ILE A 410 -3.62 -16.09 10.67
N VAL A 411 -3.79 -15.86 11.98
CA VAL A 411 -4.90 -15.07 12.51
C VAL A 411 -4.80 -13.62 12.02
N GLY A 412 -3.61 -13.02 12.10
CA GLY A 412 -3.40 -11.65 11.61
C GLY A 412 -3.70 -11.50 10.12
N TYR A 413 -3.34 -12.50 9.32
CA TYR A 413 -3.67 -12.54 7.89
C TYR A 413 -5.18 -12.70 7.64
N VAL A 414 -5.87 -13.58 8.38
CA VAL A 414 -7.33 -13.75 8.27
C VAL A 414 -8.06 -12.47 8.65
N VAL A 415 -7.66 -11.81 9.74
CA VAL A 415 -8.22 -10.51 10.15
C VAL A 415 -7.98 -9.46 9.08
N SER A 416 -6.77 -9.40 8.51
CA SER A 416 -6.46 -8.50 7.38
C SER A 416 -7.39 -8.73 6.20
N LEU A 417 -7.60 -9.99 5.78
CA LEU A 417 -8.53 -10.33 4.71
C LEU A 417 -9.98 -9.93 5.03
N PHE A 418 -10.45 -10.19 6.25
CA PHE A 418 -11.81 -9.85 6.65
C PHE A 418 -12.08 -8.34 6.56
N VAL A 419 -11.09 -7.52 6.91
CA VAL A 419 -11.21 -6.06 6.80
C VAL A 419 -10.96 -5.57 5.37
N GLN A 420 -10.15 -6.28 4.57
CA GLN A 420 -9.81 -5.90 3.20
C GLN A 420 -10.92 -6.25 2.20
N LEU A 421 -11.50 -7.45 2.27
CA LEU A 421 -12.46 -7.95 1.30
C LEU A 421 -13.68 -7.03 1.12
N PRO A 422 -14.29 -6.45 2.17
CA PRO A 422 -15.39 -5.49 2.00
C PRO A 422 -14.97 -4.23 1.25
N VAL A 423 -13.78 -3.69 1.53
CA VAL A 423 -13.25 -2.50 0.83
C VAL A 423 -13.00 -2.84 -0.64
N CYS A 424 -12.37 -3.98 -0.91
CA CYS A 424 -12.16 -4.46 -2.27
C CYS A 424 -13.49 -4.66 -3.01
N TYR A 425 -14.46 -5.30 -2.37
CA TYR A 425 -15.79 -5.50 -2.92
C TYR A 425 -16.47 -4.17 -3.25
N LEU A 426 -16.42 -3.18 -2.35
CA LEU A 426 -16.98 -1.85 -2.58
C LEU A 426 -16.32 -1.13 -3.77
N MET A 427 -14.99 -1.28 -3.93
CA MET A 427 -14.26 -0.69 -5.06
C MET A 427 -14.58 -1.39 -6.38
N CYS A 428 -14.75 -2.71 -6.36
CA CYS A 428 -15.03 -3.50 -7.56
C CYS A 428 -16.51 -3.57 -7.95
N SER A 429 -17.44 -3.36 -7.02
CA SER A 429 -18.88 -3.54 -7.27
C SER A 429 -19.48 -2.40 -8.07
N GLU A 430 -20.19 -2.72 -9.16
CA GLU A 430 -20.91 -1.73 -9.98
C GLU A 430 -22.12 -1.13 -9.27
N LYS A 431 -22.67 -1.82 -8.25
CA LYS A 431 -23.92 -1.43 -7.58
C LYS A 431 -23.80 -0.21 -6.67
N TRP A 432 -22.59 0.12 -6.20
CA TRP A 432 -22.35 1.13 -5.15
C TRP A 432 -21.83 2.47 -5.70
N THR A 433 -22.45 2.99 -6.75
CA THR A 433 -22.03 4.24 -7.42
C THR A 433 -21.98 5.45 -6.48
N TRP A 434 -22.91 5.55 -5.54
CA TRP A 434 -22.93 6.63 -4.54
C TRP A 434 -21.74 6.58 -3.58
N LEU A 435 -21.42 5.40 -3.04
CA LEU A 435 -20.30 5.26 -2.11
C LEU A 435 -18.95 5.46 -2.82
N LYS A 436 -18.82 4.95 -4.05
CA LYS A 436 -17.68 5.23 -4.93
C LYS A 436 -17.49 6.73 -5.15
N ARG A 437 -18.57 7.48 -5.35
CA ARG A 437 -18.53 8.95 -5.49
C ARG A 437 -17.99 9.64 -4.24
N ILE A 438 -18.38 9.19 -3.05
CA ILE A 438 -17.86 9.71 -1.77
C ILE A 438 -16.37 9.40 -1.63
N ILE A 439 -15.98 8.16 -1.97
CA ILE A 439 -14.58 7.72 -1.91
C ILE A 439 -13.77 8.37 -3.05
N GLY A 440 -14.37 9.06 -4.02
CA GLY A 440 -13.66 9.69 -5.13
C GLY A 440 -13.24 8.71 -6.25
N ILE A 441 -13.88 7.54 -6.33
CA ILE A 441 -13.76 6.60 -7.45
C ILE A 441 -14.79 7.01 -8.50
N ARG A 442 -14.31 7.34 -9.71
CA ARG A 442 -15.17 7.79 -10.81
C ARG A 442 -15.51 6.59 -11.70
N ASP A 443 -16.80 6.34 -11.91
CA ASP A 443 -17.23 5.34 -12.88
C ASP A 443 -16.93 5.87 -14.29
N ALA A 444 -16.19 5.09 -15.07
CA ALA A 444 -15.78 5.47 -16.42
C ALA A 444 -16.99 5.65 -17.37
N SER A 445 -18.10 4.99 -17.07
CA SER A 445 -19.31 4.95 -17.92
C SER A 445 -20.11 6.25 -17.98
N VAL A 446 -19.95 7.18 -17.04
CA VAL A 446 -20.82 8.38 -16.96
C VAL A 446 -20.36 9.51 -17.90
N THR A 447 -19.19 9.38 -18.55
CA THR A 447 -18.61 10.49 -19.32
C THR A 447 -18.97 10.48 -20.80
N GLU A 448 -19.54 9.39 -21.34
CA GLU A 448 -19.81 9.27 -22.79
C GLU A 448 -21.22 9.75 -23.20
N GLU A 449 -22.15 9.97 -22.28
CA GLU A 449 -23.58 10.12 -22.63
C GLU A 449 -24.08 11.58 -22.79
N LYS A 450 -23.20 12.58 -22.95
CA LYS A 450 -23.62 13.99 -23.07
C LYS A 450 -22.93 14.82 -24.15
N SER A 451 -22.36 14.18 -25.16
CA SER A 451 -21.94 14.86 -26.39
C SER A 451 -22.97 14.62 -27.49
N ASP A 452 -24.17 15.16 -27.32
CA ASP A 452 -25.16 15.37 -28.38
C ASP A 452 -25.60 16.84 -28.37
#